data_AF-A0A170XAD6-F1
#
_entry.id   AF-A0A170XAD6-F1
#
_cell.length_a   1.000
_cell.length_b   1.000
_cell.length_c   1.000
_cell.angle_alpha   90.00
_cell.angle_beta   90.00
_cell.angle_gamma   90.00
#
_symmetry.space_group_name_H-M   'P 1'
#
loop_
_entity.id
_entity.type
_entity.pdbx_description
1 polymer ?
#
loop_
_entity_poly.entity_id
_entity_poly.type
_entity_poly.pdbx_seq_one_letter_code
_entity_poly.pdbx_strand_id
1 'polypeptide(L)'
;MSSTLRPYLTAVRTTLNAAMCLDNFSSQNVERHNKPEVEVRTSRELLLTPVLVSRNEREKVLIEGSINSVRISISVKQADDIERILC
;
A
#
# COMPACT_ATOMS: atom_id res chain seq x y z
N MET A 1 -6.80 -7.98 -24.30
CA MET A 1 -6.68 -6.97 -23.21
C MET A 1 -5.23 -6.78 -22.74
N SER A 2 -4.29 -6.53 -23.66
CA SER A 2 -2.87 -6.31 -23.33
C SER A 2 -2.53 -4.83 -23.03
N SER A 3 -3.37 -3.89 -23.48
CA SER A 3 -3.07 -2.45 -23.44
C SER A 3 -3.21 -1.78 -22.07
N THR A 4 -3.93 -2.37 -21.11
CA THR A 4 -4.22 -1.72 -19.81
C THR A 4 -3.23 -2.07 -18.70
N LEU A 5 -2.37 -3.08 -18.88
CA LEU A 5 -1.40 -3.48 -17.85
C LEU A 5 -0.32 -2.42 -17.64
N ARG A 6 0.24 -1.90 -18.74
CA ARG A 6 1.30 -0.88 -18.67
C ARG A 6 0.84 0.40 -17.97
N PRO A 7 -0.30 1.03 -18.31
CA PRO A 7 -0.82 2.18 -17.57
C PRO A 7 -1.06 1.90 -16.09
N TYR A 8 -1.61 0.73 -15.75
CA TYR A 8 -1.85 0.33 -14.36
C TYR A 8 -0.55 0.23 -13.56
N LEU A 9 0.46 -0.48 -14.09
CA LEU A 9 1.76 -0.61 -13.44
C LEU A 9 2.51 0.73 -13.32
N THR A 10 2.36 1.61 -14.31
CA THR A 10 2.90 2.96 -14.24
C THR A 10 2.23 3.75 -13.10
N ALA A 11 0.90 3.72 -13.00
CA ALA A 11 0.17 4.40 -11.93
C ALA A 11 0.59 3.89 -10.55
N VAL A 12 0.64 2.58 -10.35
CA VAL A 12 1.12 1.96 -9.10
C VAL A 12 2.55 2.41 -8.78
N ARG A 13 3.47 2.37 -9.75
CA ARG A 13 4.85 2.82 -9.56
C ARG A 13 4.92 4.28 -9.14
N THR A 14 4.19 5.17 -9.82
CA THR A 14 4.21 6.60 -9.50
C THR A 14 3.64 6.88 -8.11
N THR A 15 2.56 6.20 -7.73
CA THR A 15 1.95 6.35 -6.40
C THR A 15 2.88 5.82 -5.30
N LEU A 16 3.54 4.68 -5.53
CA LEU A 16 4.51 4.14 -4.58
C LEU A 16 5.72 5.05 -4.42
N ASN A 17 6.26 5.61 -5.50
CA ASN A 17 7.36 6.57 -5.41
C ASN A 17 6.98 7.80 -4.58
N ALA A 18 5.74 8.29 -4.68
CA ALA A 18 5.25 9.39 -3.87
C ALA A 18 5.00 8.99 -2.40
N ALA A 19 4.57 7.75 -2.15
CA ALA A 19 4.31 7.26 -0.80
C ALA A 19 5.59 6.85 -0.05
N MET A 20 6.65 6.43 -0.74
CA MET A 20 7.92 6.00 -0.15
C MET A 20 8.86 7.15 0.23
N CYS A 21 8.30 8.29 0.65
CA CYS A 21 9.03 9.39 1.26
C CYS A 21 8.97 9.24 2.79
N LEU A 22 9.71 8.24 3.30
CA LEU A 22 9.69 7.85 4.71
C LEU A 22 10.85 8.46 5.49
N ASP A 23 10.57 8.85 6.72
CA ASP A 23 11.56 9.32 7.68
C ASP A 23 11.47 8.52 8.99
N ASN A 24 12.59 8.44 9.70
CA ASN A 24 12.61 7.80 11.01
C ASN A 24 11.80 8.64 12.02
N PHE A 25 10.81 8.03 12.67
CA PHE A 25 9.90 8.73 13.58
C PHE A 25 9.70 7.94 14.88
N SER A 26 10.06 8.55 16.01
CA SER A 26 9.85 7.98 17.35
C SER A 26 8.37 8.05 17.74
N SER A 27 7.87 7.02 18.43
CA SER A 27 6.47 6.97 18.86
C SER A 27 6.14 8.12 19.82
N GLN A 28 5.03 8.80 19.58
CA GLN A 28 4.52 9.85 20.48
C GLN A 28 3.78 9.29 21.71
N ASN A 29 3.33 8.03 21.66
CA ASN A 29 2.51 7.42 22.70
C ASN A 29 3.31 6.66 23.75
N VAL A 30 4.45 6.07 23.37
CA VAL A 30 5.27 5.23 24.26
C VAL A 30 6.73 5.64 24.16
N GLU A 31 7.31 6.01 25.29
CA GLU A 31 8.70 6.43 25.37
C GLU A 31 9.64 5.32 24.87
N ARG A 32 10.67 5.70 24.11
CA ARG A 32 11.72 4.79 23.58
C ARG A 32 11.21 3.70 22.63
N HIS A 33 9.99 3.82 22.12
CA HIS A 33 9.49 2.95 21.07
C HIS A 33 9.56 3.64 19.70
N ASN A 34 9.76 2.82 18.67
CA ASN A 34 9.64 3.19 17.28
C ASN A 34 8.83 2.10 16.60
N LYS A 35 7.65 2.46 16.09
CA LYS A 35 6.66 1.52 15.55
C LYS A 35 6.17 2.03 14.20
N PRO A 36 5.80 1.14 13.27
CA PRO A 36 5.19 1.55 12.01
C PRO A 36 3.84 2.22 12.28
N GLU A 37 3.75 3.53 12.05
CA GLU A 37 2.56 4.33 12.37
C GLU A 37 1.33 3.85 11.57
N VAL A 38 1.53 3.38 10.33
CA VAL A 38 0.44 2.85 9.49
C VAL A 38 -0.26 1.61 10.06
N GLU A 39 0.45 0.81 10.87
CA GLU A 39 -0.09 -0.40 11.50
C GLU A 39 -0.71 -0.12 12.87
N VAL A 40 -0.08 0.78 13.64
CA VAL A 40 -0.51 1.09 15.01
C VAL A 40 -1.71 2.04 15.02
N ARG A 41 -1.77 3.01 14.09
CA ARG A 41 -2.90 3.92 13.86
C ARG A 41 -3.36 4.70 15.10
N THR A 42 -2.46 4.96 16.04
CA THR A 42 -2.75 5.77 17.24
C THR A 42 -2.80 7.26 16.95
N SER A 43 -2.03 7.72 15.97
CA SER A 43 -1.85 9.12 15.61
C SER A 43 -2.36 9.38 14.19
N ARG A 44 -3.50 10.05 14.05
CA ARG A 44 -4.15 10.28 12.74
C ARG A 44 -3.38 11.28 11.88
N GLU A 45 -2.72 12.23 12.50
CA GLU A 45 -1.87 13.24 11.88
C GLU A 45 -0.64 12.66 11.18
N LEU A 46 -0.25 11.43 11.54
CA LEU A 46 0.88 10.72 10.94
C LEU A 46 0.44 9.79 9.79
N LEU A 47 -0.86 9.64 9.56
CA LEU A 47 -1.44 8.79 8.52
C LEU A 47 -1.76 9.61 7.27
N LEU A 48 -1.41 9.07 6.11
CA LEU A 48 -1.81 9.61 4.82
C LEU A 48 -3.14 9.00 4.37
N THR A 49 -3.83 9.68 3.46
CA THR A 49 -5.05 9.15 2.84
C THR A 49 -4.74 7.87 2.06
N PRO A 50 -5.42 6.74 2.34
CA PRO A 50 -5.27 5.52 1.56
C PRO A 50 -5.63 5.72 0.09
N VAL A 51 -4.83 5.16 -0.82
CA VAL A 51 -5.06 5.23 -2.26
C VAL A 51 -5.26 3.83 -2.82
N LEU A 52 -6.37 3.63 -3.54
CA LEU A 52 -6.66 2.39 -4.24
C LEU A 52 -6.47 2.59 -5.74
N VAL A 53 -5.56 1.82 -6.34
CA VAL A 53 -5.37 1.77 -7.80
C VAL A 53 -5.95 0.45 -8.30
N SER A 54 -6.99 0.51 -9.14
CA SER A 54 -7.65 -0.67 -9.69
C SER A 54 -7.52 -0.75 -11.20
N ARG A 55 -7.13 -1.91 -11.72
CA ARG A 55 -7.19 -2.23 -13.15
C ARG A 55 -8.54 -2.82 -13.54
N ASN A 56 -9.11 -3.64 -12.66
CA ASN A 56 -10.45 -4.22 -12.73
C ASN A 56 -10.89 -4.63 -11.31
N GLU A 57 -12.03 -5.30 -11.17
CA GLU A 57 -12.58 -5.71 -9.88
C GLU A 57 -11.66 -6.66 -9.08
N ARG A 58 -10.83 -7.46 -9.77
CA ARG A 58 -9.97 -8.51 -9.18
C ARG A 58 -8.50 -8.08 -9.06
N GLU A 59 -8.04 -7.17 -9.92
CA GLU A 59 -6.68 -6.64 -9.93
C GLU A 59 -6.66 -5.21 -9.38
N LYS A 60 -6.21 -5.06 -8.13
CA LYS A 60 -6.12 -3.77 -7.45
C LYS A 60 -5.00 -3.77 -6.42
N VAL A 61 -4.44 -2.59 -6.16
CA VAL A 61 -3.43 -2.35 -5.13
C VAL A 61 -3.92 -1.24 -4.23
N LEU A 62 -3.99 -1.53 -2.93
CA LEU A 62 -4.24 -0.55 -1.88
C LEU A 62 -2.90 -0.11 -1.29
N ILE A 63 -2.67 1.20 -1.25
CA ILE A 63 -1.46 1.83 -0.70
C ILE A 63 -1.88 2.69 0.48
N GLU A 64 -1.37 2.36 1.65
CA GLU A 64 -1.61 3.08 2.90
C GLU A 64 -0.27 3.62 3.39
N GLY A 65 -0.12 4.94 3.43
CA GLY A 65 1.12 5.60 3.82
C GLY A 65 1.06 6.19 5.23
N SER A 66 2.22 6.35 5.84
CA SER A 66 2.45 7.14 7.05
C SER A 66 3.84 7.77 6.99
N ILE A 67 4.21 8.56 8.00
CA ILE A 67 5.52 9.23 8.06
C ILE A 67 6.72 8.27 8.03
N ASN A 68 6.61 7.08 8.65
CA ASN A 68 7.74 6.16 8.85
C ASN A 68 7.54 4.77 8.26
N SER A 69 6.38 4.51 7.65
CA SER A 69 6.05 3.20 7.09
C SER A 69 4.97 3.30 6.01
N VAL A 70 5.02 2.39 5.03
CA VAL A 70 3.98 2.21 4.00
C VAL A 70 3.52 0.76 4.01
N ARG A 71 2.20 0.55 3.95
CA ARG A 71 1.59 -0.76 3.78
C ARG A 71 1.01 -0.88 2.36
N ILE A 72 1.33 -2.00 1.71
CA ILE A 72 0.93 -2.27 0.33
C ILE A 72 0.16 -3.59 0.32
N SER A 73 -1.10 -3.55 -0.08
CA SER A 73 -1.93 -4.75 -0.24
C SER A 73 -2.23 -4.97 -1.72
N ILE A 74 -1.83 -6.12 -2.25
CA ILE A 74 -1.93 -6.45 -3.68
C ILE A 74 -2.96 -7.56 -3.87
N SER A 75 -3.99 -7.26 -4.66
CA SER A 75 -4.94 -8.27 -5.15
C SER A 75 -4.48 -8.72 -6.53
N VAL A 76 -4.00 -9.95 -6.62
CA VAL A 76 -3.56 -10.60 -7.87
C VAL A 76 -4.76 -11.26 -8.52
N LYS A 77 -4.83 -11.22 -9.85
CA LYS A 77 -5.89 -11.92 -10.58
C LYS A 77 -5.78 -13.43 -10.35
N GLN A 78 -6.87 -14.05 -9.95
CA GLN A 78 -7.06 -15.50 -9.92
C GLN A 78 -8.12 -15.85 -10.97
N ALA A 79 -7.73 -16.61 -12.00
CA ALA A 79 -8.59 -17.02 -13.10
C ALA A 79 -9.43 -18.25 -12.74
N ASP A 80 -8.90 -19.15 -11.91
CA ASP A 80 -9.55 -20.37 -11.48
C ASP A 80 -9.18 -20.77 -10.03
N ASP A 81 -9.79 -21.85 -9.53
CA ASP A 81 -9.56 -22.36 -8.18
C ASP A 81 -8.15 -22.95 -7.99
N ILE A 82 -7.52 -23.41 -9.07
CA ILE A 82 -6.16 -23.94 -9.03
C ILE A 82 -5.18 -22.79 -8.79
N GLU A 83 -5.29 -21.70 -9.57
CA GLU A 83 -4.51 -20.48 -9.37
C GLU A 83 -4.74 -19.89 -7.97
N ARG A 84 -5.96 -20.00 -7.42
CA ARG A 84 -6.25 -19.56 -6.05
C ARG A 84 -5.51 -20.37 -4.97
N ILE A 85 -5.29 -21.67 -5.19
CA ILE A 85 -4.54 -22.53 -4.26
C ILE A 85 -3.03 -22.34 -4.43
N LEU A 86 -2.57 -22.01 -5.64
CA LEU A 86 -1.15 -21.83 -5.96
C LEU A 86 -0.58 -20.48 -5.50
N CYS A 87 -1.41 -19.44 -5.38
CA CYS A 87 -1.03 -18.10 -4.93
C CYS A 87 -1.11 -17.96 -3.40
#